data_AF-A0A4R9PWL0-F1
#
_entry.id   AF-A0A4R9PWL0-F1
#
_cell.length_a   1.000
_cell.length_b   1.000
_cell.length_c   1.000
_cell.angle_alpha   90.00
_cell.angle_beta   90.00
_cell.angle_gamma   90.00
#
_symmetry.space_group_name_H-M   'P 1'
#
loop_
_entity.id
_entity.type
_entity.pdbx_description
1 polymer ?
#
loop_
_entity_poly.entity_id
_entity_poly.type
_entity_poly.pdbx_seq_one_letter_code
_entity_poly.pdbx_strand_id
1 'polypeptide(L)'
;MSIEDAPEGILRAWADAGVISSARYVEEMERRRGAARQTVEPTPPLDYALDRELDIPGIAVLDFVSDQDDGIPNPRPGAWLVFFFVSTVLIAGGLIWRILP
;
A
#
# COMPACT_ATOMS: atom_id res chain seq x y z
N MET A 1 -21.02 -24.53 5.96
CA MET A 1 -20.66 -23.43 5.04
C MET A 1 -19.16 -23.55 4.80
N SER A 2 -18.74 -23.89 3.58
CA SER A 2 -17.32 -24.11 3.27
C SER A 2 -16.62 -22.77 3.04
N ILE A 3 -15.34 -22.68 3.40
CA ILE A 3 -14.50 -21.49 3.19
C ILE A 3 -14.27 -21.20 1.70
N GLU A 4 -14.39 -22.22 0.86
CA GLU A 4 -14.13 -22.18 -0.58
C GLU A 4 -15.16 -21.32 -1.33
N ASP A 5 -16.39 -21.22 -0.82
CA ASP A 5 -17.49 -20.47 -1.43
C ASP A 5 -17.60 -19.03 -0.92
N ALA A 6 -16.79 -18.65 0.07
CA ALA A 6 -16.87 -17.33 0.68
C ALA A 6 -16.24 -16.25 -0.22
N PRO A 7 -16.89 -15.09 -0.39
CA PRO A 7 -16.30 -13.97 -1.12
C PRO A 7 -15.06 -13.43 -0.38
N GLU A 8 -14.13 -12.85 -1.14
CA GLU A 8 -12.82 -12.41 -0.61
C GLU A 8 -12.93 -11.43 0.56
N GLY A 9 -13.93 -10.54 0.54
CA GLY A 9 -14.20 -9.61 1.64
C GLY A 9 -14.55 -10.32 2.95
N ILE A 10 -15.28 -11.44 2.89
CA ILE A 10 -15.64 -12.26 4.07
C ILE A 10 -14.43 -13.05 4.57
N LEU A 11 -13.60 -13.57 3.66
CA LEU A 11 -12.37 -14.28 4.02
C LEU A 11 -11.38 -13.37 4.76
N ARG A 12 -11.24 -12.12 4.30
CA ARG A 12 -10.41 -11.12 4.97
C ARG A 12 -10.95 -10.78 6.35
N ALA A 13 -12.26 -10.52 6.46
CA ALA A 13 -12.90 -10.26 7.75
C ALA A 13 -12.75 -11.43 8.74
N TRP A 14 -12.77 -12.68 8.26
CA TRP A 14 -12.56 -13.86 9.09
C TRP A 14 -11.11 -14.02 9.55
N ALA A 15 -10.14 -13.66 8.71
CA ALA A 15 -8.73 -13.65 9.10
C ALA A 15 -8.46 -12.56 10.16
N ASP A 16 -9.02 -11.37 9.96
CA ASP A 16 -8.87 -10.25 10.89
C ASP A 16 -9.59 -10.50 12.23
N ALA A 17 -10.73 -11.20 12.19
CA ALA A 17 -11.47 -11.64 13.38
C ALA A 17 -10.87 -12.90 14.05
N GLY A 18 -9.81 -13.49 13.49
CA GLY A 18 -9.17 -14.70 14.02
C GLY A 18 -10.02 -15.99 13.90
N VAL A 19 -11.09 -15.96 13.11
CA VAL A 19 -11.96 -17.13 12.82
C VAL A 19 -11.21 -18.15 11.96
N ILE A 20 -10.32 -17.66 11.09
CA ILE A 20 -9.39 -18.47 10.31
C ILE A 20 -7.98 -17.95 10.53
N SER A 21 -6.98 -18.84 10.46
CA SER A 21 -5.59 -18.41 10.57
C SER A 21 -5.18 -17.60 9.32
N SER A 22 -4.36 -16.57 9.51
CA SER A 22 -3.86 -15.74 8.41
C SER A 22 -3.09 -16.56 7.37
N ALA A 23 -2.40 -17.63 7.79
CA ALA A 23 -1.74 -18.56 6.87
C ALA A 23 -2.74 -19.28 5.95
N ARG A 24 -3.88 -19.72 6.50
CA ARG A 24 -4.95 -20.37 5.74
C ARG A 24 -5.64 -19.41 4.78
N TYR A 25 -5.77 -18.14 5.16
CA TYR A 25 -6.26 -17.09 4.26
C TYR A 25 -5.32 -16.90 3.06
N VAL A 26 -4.01 -16.80 3.29
CA VAL A 26 -3.01 -16.64 2.21
C VAL A 26 -3.00 -17.83 1.28
N GLU A 27 -3.00 -19.06 1.81
CA GLU A 27 -3.04 -20.29 1.02
C GLU A 27 -4.28 -20.34 0.10
N GLU A 28 -5.45 -19.96 0.62
CA GLU A 28 -6.69 -19.91 -0.15
C GLU A 28 -6.66 -18.82 -1.24
N MET A 29 -6.08 -17.64 -0.95
CA MET A 29 -5.90 -16.58 -1.94
C MET A 29 -4.91 -16.99 -3.05
N GLU A 30 -3.84 -17.70 -2.70
CA GLU A 30 -2.89 -18.23 -3.68
C GLU A 30 -3.51 -19.32 -4.55
N ARG A 31 -4.34 -20.19 -3.97
CA ARG A 31 -5.10 -21.20 -4.71
C ARG A 31 -6.03 -20.56 -5.74
N ARG A 32 -6.79 -19.52 -5.34
CA ARG A 32 -7.69 -18.77 -6.24
C ARG A 32 -6.92 -18.05 -7.34
N ARG A 33 -5.79 -17.42 -7.01
CA ARG A 33 -4.91 -16.76 -7.99
C ARG A 33 -4.26 -17.74 -8.94
N GLY A 34 -3.90 -18.93 -8.47
CA GLY A 34 -3.37 -20.02 -9.28
C GLY A 34 -4.40 -20.54 -10.29
N ALA A 35 -5.65 -20.70 -9.86
CA ALA A 35 -6.76 -21.06 -10.75
C ALA A 35 -7.04 -19.96 -11.79
N ALA A 36 -7.01 -18.68 -11.39
CA ALA A 36 -7.20 -17.56 -12.30
C ALA A 36 -6.07 -17.43 -13.34
N ARG A 37 -4.83 -17.81 -13.00
CA ARG A 37 -3.69 -17.82 -13.94
C ARG A 37 -3.78 -18.91 -15.00
N GLN A 38 -4.43 -20.04 -14.70
CA GLN A 38 -4.64 -21.11 -15.68
C GLN A 38 -5.64 -20.72 -16.79
N THR A 39 -6.46 -19.70 -16.56
CA THR A 39 -7.42 -19.16 -17.55
C THR A 39 -6.89 -17.97 -18.36
N VAL A 40 -5.68 -17.48 -18.09
CA VAL A 40 -5.08 -16.41 -18.89
C VAL A 40 -4.45 -17.04 -20.14
N GLU A 41 -5.08 -16.81 -21.29
CA GLU A 41 -4.53 -17.09 -22.63
C GLU A 41 -3.06 -16.64 -22.72
N PRO A 42 -2.21 -17.29 -23.54
CA PRO A 42 -0.86 -16.83 -23.78
C PRO A 42 -0.94 -15.43 -24.44
N THR A 43 -0.78 -14.39 -23.63
CA THR A 43 -0.47 -13.05 -24.11
C THR A 43 0.68 -13.16 -25.12
N PRO A 44 0.55 -12.59 -26.33
CA PRO A 44 1.65 -12.61 -27.31
C PRO A 44 2.93 -12.05 -26.65
N PRO A 45 4.12 -12.52 -27.10
CA PRO A 45 5.38 -12.12 -26.51
C PRO A 45 5.46 -10.59 -26.42
N LEU A 46 5.96 -10.07 -25.30
CA LEU A 46 6.21 -8.64 -25.12
C LEU A 46 7.20 -8.19 -26.19
N ASP A 47 6.68 -7.75 -27.33
CA ASP A 47 7.44 -7.08 -28.36
C ASP A 47 7.96 -5.78 -27.74
N TYR A 48 9.28 -5.70 -27.55
CA TYR A 48 10.06 -4.61 -26.94
C TYR A 48 9.98 -3.27 -27.70
N ALA A 49 8.86 -2.97 -28.33
CA ALA A 49 8.59 -1.70 -28.98
C ALA A 49 8.54 -0.52 -27.98
N LEU A 50 8.36 -0.80 -26.68
CA LEU A 50 8.38 0.22 -25.62
C LEU A 50 9.79 0.75 -25.28
N ASP A 51 10.86 0.02 -25.59
CA ASP A 51 12.24 0.46 -25.30
C ASP A 51 12.73 1.54 -26.30
N ARG A 52 12.05 1.71 -27.44
CA ARG A 52 12.42 2.70 -28.46
C ARG A 52 11.71 4.04 -28.30
N GLU A 53 10.69 4.13 -27.45
CA GLU A 53 9.91 5.35 -27.22
C GLU A 53 10.41 6.16 -26.02
N LEU A 54 11.45 5.68 -25.31
CA LEU A 54 12.07 6.33 -24.16
C LEU A 54 13.33 7.16 -24.50
N ASP A 55 13.42 7.67 -25.73
CA ASP A 55 14.42 8.66 -26.15
C ASP A 55 13.73 10.03 -26.37
N ILE A 56 13.03 10.52 -25.34
CA ILE A 56 12.43 11.86 -25.34
C ILE A 56 13.36 12.79 -24.54
N PRO A 57 14.12 13.67 -25.20
CA PRO A 57 15.00 14.61 -24.53
C PRO A 57 14.15 15.70 -23.86
N GLY A 58 13.83 15.49 -22.58
CA GLY A 58 13.24 16.48 -21.70
C GLY A 58 11.71 16.53 -21.71
N ILE A 59 11.11 16.29 -20.53
CA ILE A 59 9.85 16.88 -20.07
C ILE A 59 8.56 16.36 -20.75
N ALA A 60 7.75 15.58 -20.01
CA ALA A 60 6.27 15.66 -20.10
C ALA A 60 5.52 14.83 -19.02
N VAL A 61 6.11 13.82 -18.39
CA VAL A 61 5.36 12.95 -17.45
C VAL A 61 5.19 13.56 -16.05
N LEU A 62 6.09 14.45 -15.63
CA LEU A 62 6.03 15.11 -14.32
C LEU A 62 5.00 16.25 -14.23
N ASP A 63 4.56 16.81 -15.36
CA ASP A 63 3.62 17.94 -15.37
C ASP A 63 2.15 17.49 -15.32
N PHE A 64 1.83 16.31 -15.88
CA PHE A 64 0.46 15.77 -15.87
C PHE A 64 -0.01 15.24 -14.52
N VAL A 65 0.92 14.94 -13.60
CA VAL A 65 0.58 14.44 -12.25
C VAL A 65 0.52 15.59 -11.23
N SER A 66 0.97 16.79 -11.58
CA SER A 66 1.14 17.89 -10.63
C SER A 66 -0.09 18.79 -10.45
N ASP A 67 -1.09 18.72 -11.33
CA ASP A 67 -2.21 19.69 -11.36
C ASP A 67 -3.56 19.13 -10.83
N GLN A 68 -3.55 17.95 -10.18
CA GLN A 68 -4.78 17.35 -9.64
C GLN A 68 -4.57 16.66 -8.29
N ASP A 69 -3.79 17.30 -7.42
CA ASP A 69 -3.84 16.99 -6.00
C ASP A 69 -3.92 18.35 -5.29
N ASP A 70 -4.97 18.58 -4.51
CA ASP A 70 -4.98 19.59 -3.44
C ASP A 70 -3.99 19.11 -2.35
N GLY A 71 -2.75 18.93 -2.78
CA GLY A 71 -1.74 18.10 -2.19
C GLY A 71 -1.30 18.75 -0.91
N ILE A 72 -1.42 17.99 0.17
CA ILE A 72 -0.79 18.28 1.46
C ILE A 72 0.61 18.82 1.15
N PRO A 73 0.92 20.07 1.50
CA PRO A 73 2.16 20.70 1.09
C PRO A 73 3.31 19.80 1.53
N ASN A 74 4.04 19.24 0.56
CA ASN A 74 5.12 18.29 0.85
C ASN A 74 6.13 19.00 1.77
N PRO A 75 6.18 18.62 3.06
CA PRO A 75 7.01 19.35 3.99
C PRO A 75 8.47 19.08 3.63
N ARG A 76 9.31 20.14 3.67
CA ARG A 76 10.74 20.06 3.32
C ARG A 76 11.38 18.83 3.95
N PRO A 77 12.28 18.10 3.25
CA PRO A 77 12.96 16.93 3.83
C PRO A 77 13.60 17.32 5.18
N GLY A 78 13.08 16.75 6.27
CA GLY A 78 13.46 17.07 7.66
C GLY A 78 12.35 17.69 8.52
N ALA A 79 11.30 18.28 7.95
CA ALA A 79 10.21 18.86 8.74
C ALA A 79 9.39 17.79 9.50
N TRP A 80 9.28 16.57 8.96
CA TRP A 80 8.73 15.43 9.70
C TRP A 80 9.51 15.12 10.97
N LEU A 81 10.85 15.15 10.92
CA LEU A 81 11.69 14.91 12.10
C LEU A 81 11.45 15.97 13.17
N VAL A 82 11.35 17.24 12.78
CA VAL A 82 11.04 18.34 13.71
C VAL A 82 9.69 18.11 14.38
N PHE A 83 8.66 17.71 13.63
CA PHE A 83 7.34 17.42 14.18
C PHE A 83 7.39 16.26 15.19
N PHE A 84 8.09 15.16 14.87
CA PHE A 84 8.29 14.04 15.80
C PHE A 84 9.03 14.45 17.07
N PHE A 85 10.08 15.26 16.95
CA PHE A 85 10.83 15.75 18.10
C PHE A 85 9.98 16.63 19.00
N VAL A 86 9.28 17.62 18.43
CA VAL A 86 8.40 18.52 19.20
C VAL A 86 7.28 17.74 19.90
N SER A 87 6.63 16.83 19.18
CA SER A 87 5.57 15.98 19.75
C SER A 87 6.08 15.15 20.92
N THR A 88 7.26 14.53 20.78
CA THR A 88 7.88 13.70 21.83
C THR A 88 8.21 14.51 23.08
N VAL A 89 8.77 15.72 22.92
CA VAL A 89 9.11 16.60 24.04
C VAL A 89 7.85 17.05 24.80
N LEU A 90 6.77 17.38 24.09
CA LEU A 90 5.51 17.78 24.73
C LEU A 90 4.89 16.64 25.53
N ILE A 91 4.86 15.42 24.97
CA ILE A 91 4.33 14.24 25.65
C ILE A 91 5.19 13.91 26.88
N ALA A 92 6.51 13.87 26.72
CA ALA A 92 7.43 13.59 27.83
C ALA A 92 7.33 14.65 28.94
N GLY A 93 7.30 15.93 28.58
CA GLY A 93 7.12 17.02 29.53
C GLY A 93 5.79 16.95 30.28
N GLY A 94 4.69 16.66 29.57
CA GLY A 94 3.38 16.47 30.18
C GLY A 94 3.33 15.27 31.12
N LEU A 95 3.99 14.16 30.77
CA LEU A 95 4.10 12.99 31.64
C LEU A 95 4.94 13.30 32.90
N ILE A 96 6.06 14.00 32.75
CA ILE A 96 6.90 14.41 33.90
C ILE A 96 6.12 15.34 34.83
N TRP A 97 5.41 16.33 34.29
CA TRP A 97 4.59 17.24 35.08
C TRP A 97 3.43 16.53 35.80
N ARG A 98 2.89 15.47 35.21
CA ARG A 98 1.85 14.64 35.85
C ARG A 98 2.39 13.73 36.96
N ILE A 99 3.70 13.44 36.96
CA ILE A 99 4.34 12.56 37.95
C ILE A 99 4.96 13.36 39.10
N LEU A 100 5.35 14.63 38.88
CA LEU A 100 5.75 15.53 39.97
C LEU A 100 4.49 16.09 40.67
N PRO A 101 4.27 15.76 41.97
CA PRO A 101 3.17 16.30 42.76
C PRO A 101 3.31 17.79 43.08
#